data_AF-A0A420HM62-F1
#
_entry.id   AF-A0A420HM62-F1
#
_cell.length_a   1.000
_cell.length_b   1.000
_cell.length_c   1.000
_cell.angle_alpha   90.00
_cell.angle_beta   90.00
_cell.angle_gamma   90.00
#
_symmetry.space_group_name_H-M   'P 1'
#
loop_
_entity.id
_entity.type
_entity.pdbx_description
1 polymer ?
#
loop_
_entity_poly.entity_id
_entity_poly.type
_entity_poly.pdbx_seq_one_letter_code
_entity_poly.pdbx_strand_id
1 'polypeptide(L)' 'MYWPPISPNLNSMEIIWHVIKNYLQDNYPNVMSYDQIRTVIKDLWRLVGEELFKDLIESIPARYQAVIDANGLFTNIR' A
#
# COMPACT_ATOMS: atom_id res chain seq x y z
N MET A 1 -10.46 -15.06 6.55
CA MET A 1 -9.18 -14.40 6.87
C MET A 1 -9.44 -13.49 8.06
N TYR A 2 -8.64 -13.58 9.12
CA TYR A 2 -8.77 -12.73 10.30
C TYR A 2 -7.87 -11.51 10.16
N TRP A 3 -8.45 -10.33 10.35
CA TRP A 3 -7.77 -9.05 10.29
C TRP A 3 -7.71 -8.45 11.69
N PRO A 4 -6.54 -8.40 12.35
CA PRO A 4 -6.46 -7.86 13.70
C PRO A 4 -6.74 -6.34 13.70
N PRO A 5 -7.38 -5.82 14.75
CA PRO A 5 -7.61 -4.38 14.89
C PRO A 5 -6.29 -3.61 14.90
N ILE A 6 -6.32 -2.36 14.41
CA ILE A 6 -5.17 -1.42 14.45
C ILE A 6 -3.91 -1.96 13.76
N SER A 7 -4.06 -2.83 12.75
CA SER A 7 -2.91 -3.48 12.10
C SER A 7 -2.72 -3.08 10.63
N PRO A 8 -2.72 -1.78 10.25
CA PRO A 8 -2.75 -1.36 8.84
C PRO A 8 -1.62 -1.94 7.99
N ASN A 9 -0.46 -2.26 8.59
CA ASN A 9 0.69 -2.84 7.90
C ASN A 9 0.47 -4.27 7.38
N LEU A 10 -0.61 -4.94 7.82
CA LEU A 10 -1.01 -6.22 7.25
C LEU A 10 -1.98 -6.02 6.05
N ASN A 11 -2.47 -4.78 5.81
CA ASN A 11 -3.65 -4.52 4.99
C ASN A 11 -3.14 -4.14 3.63
N SER A 12 -3.34 -5.04 2.68
CA SER A 12 -2.92 -4.79 1.32
C SER A 12 -3.52 -3.48 0.77
N MET A 13 -4.74 -3.12 1.15
CA MET A 13 -5.36 -1.87 0.71
C MET A 13 -4.66 -0.61 1.24
N GLU A 14 -4.21 -0.60 2.49
CA GLU A 14 -3.49 0.56 3.06
C GLU A 14 -2.15 0.76 2.35
N ILE A 15 -1.46 -0.33 2.04
CA ILE A 15 -0.18 -0.30 1.33
C ILE A 15 -0.36 0.23 -0.09
N ILE A 16 -1.39 -0.24 -0.81
CA ILE A 16 -1.71 0.27 -2.16
C ILE A 16 -2.00 1.76 -2.14
N TRP A 17 -2.81 2.23 -1.18
CA TRP A 17 -3.08 3.66 -1.05
C TRP A 17 -1.82 4.46 -0.70
N HIS A 18 -0.91 3.89 0.10
CA HIS A 18 0.38 4.52 0.37
C HIS A 18 1.21 4.71 -0.90
N VAL A 19 1.33 3.66 -1.73
CA VAL A 19 2.04 3.71 -3.02
C VAL A 19 1.43 4.74 -3.96
N ILE A 20 0.10 4.74 -4.12
CA ILE A 20 -0.60 5.71 -4.98
C ILE A 20 -0.34 7.15 -4.49
N LYS A 21 -0.43 7.40 -3.18
CA LYS A 21 -0.20 8.74 -2.62
C LYS A 21 1.24 9.21 -2.86
N ASN A 22 2.22 8.35 -2.62
CA ASN A 22 3.64 8.69 -2.84
C ASN A 22 3.89 8.99 -4.32
N TYR A 23 3.38 8.16 -5.23
CA TYR A 23 3.50 8.41 -6.66
C TYR A 23 2.88 9.75 -7.07
N LEU A 24 1.69 10.08 -6.56
CA LEU A 24 1.05 11.37 -6.84
C LEU A 24 1.89 12.53 -6.32
N GLN A 25 2.42 12.43 -5.10
CA GLN A 25 3.24 13.46 -4.48
C GLN A 25 4.56 13.69 -5.23
N ASP A 26 5.20 12.62 -5.72
CA ASP A 26 6.49 12.69 -6.40
C ASP A 26 6.36 13.20 -7.85
N ASN A 27 5.29 12.82 -8.55
CA ASN A 27 5.11 13.11 -9.98
C ASN A 27 4.22 14.33 -10.25
N TYR A 28 3.35 14.70 -9.30
CA TYR A 28 2.39 15.80 -9.44
C TYR A 28 2.47 16.72 -8.21
N PRO A 29 3.55 17.51 -8.06
CA PRO A 29 3.77 18.35 -6.89
C PRO A 29 2.77 19.52 -6.76
N ASN A 30 1.99 19.80 -7.81
CA ASN A 30 0.98 20.85 -7.84
C ASN A 30 -0.41 20.30 -7.53
N VAL A 31 -1.29 21.15 -7.02
CA VAL A 31 -2.69 20.79 -6.74
C VAL A 31 -3.39 20.34 -8.03
N MET A 32 -3.97 19.14 -8.00
CA MET A 32 -4.77 18.57 -9.07
C MET A 32 -6.26 18.67 -8.77
N SER A 33 -7.07 18.79 -9.82
CA SER A 33 -8.51 18.62 -9.72
C SER A 33 -8.87 17.16 -9.44
N TYR A 34 -10.09 16.94 -8.95
CA TYR A 34 -10.63 15.60 -8.74
C TYR A 34 -10.55 14.72 -10.01
N ASP A 35 -10.89 15.27 -11.17
CA ASP A 35 -10.89 14.53 -12.43
C ASP A 35 -9.48 14.15 -12.89
N GLN A 36 -8.49 15.02 -12.62
CA GLN A 36 -7.08 14.72 -12.88
C GLN A 36 -6.59 13.59 -11.97
N ILE A 37 -6.84 13.67 -10.67
CA ILE A 37 -6.49 12.62 -9.70
C ILE A 37 -7.14 11.29 -10.10
N ARG A 38 -8.44 11.31 -10.43
CA ARG A 38 -9.18 10.11 -10.84
C ARG A 38 -8.60 9.47 -12.10
N THR A 39 -8.13 10.27 -13.05
CA THR A 39 -7.52 9.76 -14.28
C THR A 39 -6.18 9.11 -13.98
N VAL A 40 -5.30 9.82 -13.26
CA VAL A 40 -3.96 9.30 -12.90
C VAL A 40 -4.05 8.00 -12.09
N ILE A 41 -4.96 7.90 -11.12
CA ILE A 41 -5.13 6.68 -10.32
C ILE A 41 -5.56 5.50 -11.20
N LYS A 42 -6.45 5.71 -12.18
CA LYS A 42 -6.87 4.65 -13.10
C LYS A 42 -5.73 4.16 -13.99
N ASP A 43 -4.89 5.08 -14.45
CA ASP A 43 -3.75 4.75 -15.30
C ASP A 43 -2.66 4.02 -14.50
N LEU A 44 -2.35 4.49 -13.29
CA LEU A 44 -1.50 3.77 -12.33
C LEU A 44 -1.99 2.36 -12.09
N TRP A 45 -3.30 2.20 -11.80
CA TRP A 45 -3.87 0.90 -11.53
C TRP A 45 -3.68 -0.09 -12.67
N ARG A 46 -3.74 0.39 -13.91
CA ARG A 46 -3.52 -0.43 -15.11
C ARG A 46 -2.05 -0.75 -15.35
N LEU A 47 -1.15 0.17 -15.01
CA LEU A 47 0.28 0.06 -15.28
C LEU A 47 1.01 -0.79 -14.26
N VAL A 48 0.80 -0.53 -12.97
CA VAL A 48 1.59 -1.14 -11.88
C VAL A 48 0.81 -2.18 -11.10
N GLY A 49 -0.50 -2.30 -11.33
CA GLY A 49 -1.38 -3.12 -10.50
C GLY A 49 -0.84 -4.53 -10.31
N GLU A 50 -0.61 -5.27 -11.38
CA GLU A 50 -0.26 -6.69 -11.29
C GLU A 50 1.07 -6.96 -10.53
N GLU A 51 2.13 -6.23 -10.86
CA GLU A 51 3.43 -6.36 -10.20
C GLU A 51 3.35 -5.92 -8.73
N LEU A 52 2.71 -4.78 -8.46
CA LEU A 52 2.53 -4.27 -7.10
C LEU A 52 1.73 -5.25 -6.24
N PHE A 53 0.66 -5.86 -6.78
CA PHE A 53 -0.12 -6.85 -6.06
C PHE A 53 0.67 -8.11 -5.77
N LYS A 54 1.48 -8.56 -6.73
CA LYS A 54 2.32 -9.74 -6.57
C LYS A 54 3.34 -9.54 -5.46
N ASP A 55 4.12 -8.45 -5.52
CA ASP A 55 5.12 -8.11 -4.50
C ASP A 55 4.49 -7.96 -3.12
N LEU A 56 3.29 -7.37 -3.07
CA LEU A 56 2.54 -7.21 -1.85
C LEU A 56 2.15 -8.55 -1.23
N ILE A 57 1.58 -9.47 -2.02
CA ILE A 57 1.21 -10.81 -1.58
C ILE A 57 2.45 -11.58 -1.12
N GLU A 58 3.55 -11.49 -1.85
CA GLU A 58 4.83 -12.13 -1.49
C GLU A 58 5.42 -11.56 -0.18
N SER A 59 5.15 -10.29 0.15
CA SER A 59 5.61 -9.66 1.39
C SER A 59 4.79 -10.04 2.64
N ILE A 60 3.53 -10.47 2.48
CA ILE A 60 2.60 -10.70 3.60
C ILE A 60 3.13 -11.70 4.65
N PRO A 61 3.71 -12.86 4.27
CA PRO A 61 4.28 -13.79 5.25
C PRO A 61 5.37 -13.17 6.13
N ALA A 62 6.26 -12.37 5.55
CA ALA A 62 7.32 -11.69 6.28
C ALA A 62 6.75 -10.64 7.26
N ARG A 63 5.70 -9.92 6.85
CA ARG A 63 5.00 -8.96 7.71
C ARG A 63 4.34 -9.64 8.91
N TYR A 64 3.70 -10.80 8.71
CA TYR A 64 3.16 -11.59 9.82
C TYR A 64 4.26 -12.05 10.78
N GLN A 65 5.37 -12.58 10.24
CA GLN A 65 6.47 -13.05 11.08
C GLN A 65 7.02 -11.93 11.94
N ALA A 66 7.19 -10.73 11.39
CA ALA A 66 7.69 -9.61 12.17
C ALA A 66 6.74 -9.17 13.29
N VAL A 67 5.42 -9.24 13.08
CA VAL A 67 4.44 -8.94 14.13
C VAL A 67 4.53 -9.99 15.24
N ILE A 68 4.75 -11.27 14.89
CA ILE A 68 5.00 -12.35 15.86
C ILE A 68 6.28 -12.06 16.65
N ASP A 69 7.38 -11.75 15.97
CA ASP A 69 8.68 -11.44 16.59
C ASP A 69 8.60 -10.20 17.50
N ALA A 70 7.75 -9.24 17.14
CA ALA A 70 7.46 -8.05 17.94
C ALA A 70 6.43 -8.30 19.06
N ASN A 71 5.98 -9.53 19.29
CA ASN A 71 4.93 -9.88 20.26
C ASN A 71 3.64 -9.06 20.07
N GLY A 72 3.22 -8.84 18.84
CA GLY A 72 2.03 -8.05 18.49
C GLY A 72 2.23 -6.54 18.52
N LEU A 73 3.44 -6.05 18.79
CA LEU A 73 3.76 -4.62 18.71
C LEU A 73 3.95 -4.15 17.26
N PHE A 74 3.99 -2.83 17.09
CA PHE A 74 4.15 -2.19 15.78
C PHE A 74 5.48 -2.58 15.11
N THR A 75 5.40 -2.91 13.82
CA THR A 75 6.56 -3.25 12.98
C THR A 75 6.69 -2.26 11.83
N ASN A 76 7.91 -1.77 11.57
CA ASN A 76 8.20 -0.90 10.43
C ASN A 76 8.77 -1.70 9.25
N ILE A 77 7.94 -2.58 8.68
CA ILE A 77 8.29 -3.28 7.43
C ILE A 77 7.67 -2.48 6.28
N ARG A 78 8.56 -1.92 5.45
CA ARG A 78 8.20 -1.25 4.20
C ARG A 78 7.90 -2.28 3.14
#